data_AF-A0A5C5UPK2-F1
#
_entry.id   AF-A0A5C5UPK2-F1
#
_cell.length_a   1.000
_cell.length_b   1.000
_cell.length_c   1.000
_cell.angle_alpha   90.00
_cell.angle_beta   90.00
_cell.angle_gamma   90.00
#
_symmetry.space_group_name_H-M   'P 1'
#
loop_
_entity.id
_entity.type
_entity.pdbx_description
1 polymer ?
#
loop_
_entity_poly.entity_id
_entity_poly.type
_entity_poly.pdbx_seq_one_letter_code
_entity_poly.pdbx_strand_id
1 'polypeptide(L)'
;MFELSKGSSKKNSSQALKRLNEVSHVLPNADVVDIFSKLTDAYVEHKVTERELAKIQAQKEFLLTEIEKKYDLYRYIFEQLFNERKAVINKSFEIIDKGLKENDKELISTGMQGLSKIVSTSPFANLDQLTKTIEGNRVIEI
;
A
#
# COMPACT_ATOMS: atom_id res chain seq x y z
N MET A 1 -10.60 43.90 4.97
CA MET A 1 -11.85 44.55 4.50
C MET A 1 -12.71 43.48 3.85
N PHE A 2 -13.88 43.22 4.42
CA PHE A 2 -14.91 42.34 3.86
C PHE A 2 -15.94 43.23 3.15
N GLU A 3 -16.04 43.14 1.83
CA GLU A 3 -17.21 43.66 1.11
C GLU A 3 -18.12 42.51 0.71
N LEU A 4 -19.24 42.41 1.43
CA LEU A 4 -20.36 41.53 1.15
C LEU A 4 -21.05 41.99 -0.15
N SER A 5 -20.84 41.24 -1.24
CA SER A 5 -21.67 41.32 -2.45
C SER A 5 -23.10 40.86 -2.14
N LYS A 6 -23.94 41.77 -1.63
CA LYS A 6 -25.37 41.56 -1.34
C LYS A 6 -26.29 41.85 -2.55
N GLY A 7 -25.74 41.95 -3.78
CA GLY A 7 -26.48 42.40 -4.97
C GLY A 7 -27.00 41.31 -5.92
N SER A 8 -26.37 40.13 -6.01
CA SER A 8 -26.69 39.14 -7.06
C SER A 8 -27.72 38.07 -6.64
N SER A 9 -27.91 37.85 -5.33
CA SER A 9 -28.75 36.77 -4.80
C SER A 9 -30.26 37.00 -5.03
N LYS A 10 -30.75 38.25 -4.99
CA LYS A 10 -32.18 38.58 -5.19
C LYS A 10 -32.66 38.48 -6.65
N LYS A 11 -31.76 38.67 -7.62
CA LYS A 11 -32.11 38.69 -9.05
C LYS A 11 -32.26 37.26 -9.61
N ASN A 12 -31.38 36.34 -9.18
CA ASN A 12 -31.44 34.94 -9.58
C ASN A 12 -32.61 34.19 -8.95
N SER A 13 -32.96 34.47 -7.68
CA SER A 13 -34.15 33.89 -7.04
C SER A 13 -35.45 34.38 -7.69
N SER A 14 -35.54 35.67 -8.04
CA SER A 14 -36.68 36.24 -8.79
C SER A 14 -36.89 35.57 -10.15
N GLN A 15 -35.81 35.24 -10.86
CA GLN A 15 -35.88 34.63 -12.18
C GLN A 15 -36.18 33.13 -12.11
N ALA A 16 -35.67 32.42 -11.10
CA ALA A 16 -36.04 31.05 -10.79
C ALA A 16 -37.53 30.93 -10.40
N LEU A 17 -38.03 31.85 -9.58
CA LEU A 17 -39.45 31.92 -9.20
C LEU A 17 -40.37 32.17 -10.40
N LYS A 18 -39.94 32.97 -11.38
CA LYS A 18 -40.70 33.18 -12.62
C LYS A 18 -40.80 31.91 -13.47
N ARG A 19 -39.72 31.16 -13.62
CA ARG A 19 -39.73 29.88 -14.38
C ARG A 19 -40.52 28.78 -13.67
N LEU A 20 -40.50 28.75 -12.34
CA LEU A 20 -41.35 27.84 -11.55
C LEU A 20 -42.85 28.12 -11.78
N ASN A 21 -43.21 29.39 -11.96
CA ASN A 21 -44.59 29.80 -12.20
C ASN A 21 -45.05 29.55 -13.66
N GLU A 22 -44.13 29.39 -14.60
CA GLU A 22 -44.45 28.98 -15.99
C GLU A 22 -44.68 27.45 -16.09
N VAL A 23 -44.00 26.66 -15.25
CA VAL A 23 -44.14 25.18 -15.20
C VAL A 23 -45.38 24.74 -14.40
N SER A 24 -45.88 25.58 -13.49
CA SER A 24 -47.08 25.32 -12.66
C SER A 24 -48.39 25.21 -13.46
N HIS A 25 -48.42 25.69 -14.70
CA HIS A 25 -49.58 25.57 -15.58
C HIS A 25 -49.76 24.18 -16.19
N VAL A 26 -48.77 23.31 -16.08
CA VAL A 26 -48.77 21.96 -16.66
C VAL A 26 -48.71 20.85 -15.59
N LEU A 27 -48.25 21.17 -14.37
CA LEU A 27 -48.19 20.25 -13.23
C LEU A 27 -48.61 20.99 -11.94
N PRO A 28 -49.37 20.36 -11.02
CA PRO A 28 -49.68 20.92 -9.71
C PRO A 28 -48.40 21.40 -9.01
N ASN A 29 -48.43 22.59 -8.40
CA ASN A 29 -47.29 23.20 -7.69
C ASN A 29 -46.62 22.28 -6.65
N ALA A 30 -47.35 21.30 -6.10
CA ALA A 30 -46.84 20.30 -5.18
C ALA A 30 -45.83 19.33 -5.84
N ASP A 31 -46.01 19.01 -7.13
CA ASP A 31 -45.15 18.06 -7.86
C ASP A 31 -43.81 18.69 -8.26
N VAL A 32 -43.79 20.00 -8.52
CA VAL A 32 -42.58 20.70 -8.95
C VAL A 32 -41.57 20.77 -7.80
N VAL A 33 -42.00 21.11 -6.58
CA VAL A 33 -41.12 21.18 -5.40
C VAL A 33 -40.56 19.80 -5.04
N ASP A 34 -41.38 18.75 -5.14
CA ASP A 34 -40.98 17.35 -4.91
C ASP A 34 -39.95 16.86 -5.94
N ILE A 35 -40.08 17.26 -7.21
CA ILE A 35 -39.08 16.96 -8.24
C ILE A 35 -37.74 17.66 -7.92
N PHE A 36 -37.76 18.94 -7.52
CA PHE A 36 -36.55 19.66 -7.16
C PHE A 36 -35.88 19.11 -5.89
N SER A 37 -36.64 18.68 -4.89
CA SER A 37 -36.07 18.02 -3.71
C SER A 37 -35.43 16.69 -4.11
N LYS A 38 -36.12 15.85 -4.88
CA LYS A 38 -35.58 14.57 -5.38
C LYS A 38 -34.32 14.74 -6.22
N LEU A 39 -34.25 15.76 -7.09
CA LEU A 39 -33.03 16.07 -7.85
C LEU A 39 -31.88 16.52 -6.94
N THR A 40 -32.19 17.32 -5.93
CA THR A 40 -31.18 17.81 -4.98
C THR A 40 -30.65 16.66 -4.12
N ASP A 41 -31.54 15.79 -3.64
CA ASP A 41 -31.21 14.59 -2.89
C ASP A 41 -30.36 13.65 -3.74
N ALA A 42 -30.75 13.39 -4.99
CA ALA A 42 -29.97 12.57 -5.92
C ALA A 42 -28.59 13.18 -6.23
N TYR A 43 -28.48 14.50 -6.33
CA TYR A 43 -27.19 15.18 -6.52
C TYR A 43 -26.29 15.08 -5.28
N VAL A 44 -26.86 15.23 -4.08
CA VAL A 44 -26.13 15.06 -2.81
C VAL A 44 -25.67 13.61 -2.67
N GLU A 45 -26.55 12.64 -2.93
CA GLU A 45 -26.22 11.22 -2.92
C GLU A 45 -25.10 10.91 -3.91
N HIS A 46 -25.21 11.40 -5.15
CA HIS A 46 -24.16 11.25 -6.15
C HIS A 46 -22.81 11.80 -5.68
N LYS A 47 -22.79 12.98 -5.04
CA LYS A 47 -21.56 13.57 -4.50
C LYS A 47 -20.98 12.77 -3.34
N VAL A 48 -21.82 12.15 -2.51
CA VAL A 48 -21.39 11.21 -1.47
C VAL A 48 -20.76 9.98 -2.12
N THR A 49 -21.43 9.38 -3.11
CA THR A 49 -20.90 8.22 -3.85
C THR A 49 -19.57 8.53 -4.53
N GLU A 50 -19.40 9.70 -5.16
CA GLU A 50 -18.12 10.11 -5.77
C GLU A 50 -16.99 10.18 -4.72
N ARG A 51 -17.29 10.70 -3.52
CA ARG A 51 -16.31 10.78 -2.43
C ARG A 51 -15.94 9.40 -1.90
N GLU A 52 -16.93 8.51 -1.77
CA GLU A 52 -16.69 7.12 -1.36
C GLU A 52 -15.86 6.37 -2.39
N LEU A 53 -16.14 6.55 -3.67
CA LEU A 53 -15.37 5.96 -4.76
C LEU A 53 -13.92 6.46 -4.74
N ALA A 54 -13.71 7.76 -4.58
CA ALA A 54 -12.37 8.34 -4.45
C ALA A 54 -11.61 7.79 -3.23
N LYS A 55 -12.30 7.62 -2.09
CA LYS A 55 -11.72 7.02 -0.89
C LYS A 55 -11.32 5.56 -1.12
N ILE A 56 -12.18 4.76 -1.74
CA ILE A 56 -11.90 3.35 -2.06
C ILE A 56 -10.70 3.25 -3.00
N GLN A 57 -10.63 4.12 -4.02
CA GLN A 57 -9.52 4.15 -4.96
C GLN A 57 -8.20 4.52 -4.27
N ALA A 58 -8.19 5.54 -3.40
CA ALA A 58 -7.00 5.90 -2.63
C ALA A 58 -6.56 4.77 -1.68
N GLN A 59 -7.51 4.10 -1.01
CA GLN A 59 -7.21 2.95 -0.15
C GLN A 59 -6.63 1.78 -0.96
N LYS A 60 -7.19 1.51 -2.14
CA LYS A 60 -6.67 0.48 -3.06
C LYS A 60 -5.23 0.80 -3.47
N GLU A 61 -4.94 2.02 -3.89
CA GLU A 61 -3.59 2.44 -4.30
C GLU A 61 -2.59 2.31 -3.15
N PHE A 62 -2.99 2.72 -1.94
CA PHE A 62 -2.16 2.55 -0.75
C PHE A 62 -1.85 1.07 -0.48
N LEU A 63 -2.87 0.20 -0.48
CA LEU A 63 -2.70 -1.23 -0.24
C LEU A 63 -1.84 -1.91 -1.32
N LEU A 64 -2.01 -1.54 -2.59
CA LEU A 64 -1.18 -2.05 -3.68
C LEU A 64 0.28 -1.64 -3.48
N THR A 65 0.52 -0.38 -3.14
CA THR A 65 1.87 0.13 -2.85
C THR A 65 2.49 -0.62 -1.66
N GLU A 66 1.71 -0.85 -0.61
CA GLU A 66 2.18 -1.62 0.56
C GLU A 66 2.58 -3.05 0.18
N ILE A 67 1.77 -3.74 -0.64
CA ILE A 67 2.05 -5.08 -1.14
C ILE A 67 3.34 -5.09 -1.98
N GLU A 68 3.49 -4.15 -2.90
CA GLU A 68 4.68 -4.02 -3.73
C GLU A 68 5.94 -3.81 -2.87
N LYS A 69 5.88 -2.91 -1.88
CA LYS A 69 7.02 -2.65 -0.99
C LYS A 69 7.37 -3.85 -0.12
N LYS A 70 6.37 -4.59 0.37
CA LYS A 70 6.61 -5.85 1.10
C LYS A 70 7.28 -6.89 0.20
N TYR A 71 6.79 -7.03 -1.03
CA TYR A 71 7.39 -7.93 -2.01
C TYR A 71 8.87 -7.58 -2.28
N ASP A 72 9.15 -6.31 -2.57
CA ASP A 72 10.51 -5.82 -2.83
C ASP A 72 11.45 -6.10 -1.65
N LEU A 73 10.97 -5.85 -0.43
CA LEU A 73 11.73 -6.10 0.78
C LEU A 73 12.04 -7.59 0.97
N TYR A 74 11.04 -8.47 0.83
CA TYR A 74 11.26 -9.91 0.94
C TYR A 74 12.20 -10.42 -0.16
N ARG A 75 12.04 -9.92 -1.39
CA ARG A 75 12.92 -10.26 -2.52
C ARG A 75 14.37 -9.90 -2.20
N TYR A 76 14.61 -8.67 -1.73
CA TYR A 76 15.93 -8.19 -1.34
C TYR A 76 16.55 -9.04 -0.22
N ILE A 77 15.79 -9.29 0.85
CA ILE A 77 16.24 -10.11 1.98
C ILE A 77 16.62 -11.51 1.49
N PHE A 78 15.81 -12.13 0.64
CA PHE A 78 16.08 -13.46 0.12
C PHE A 78 17.36 -13.47 -0.70
N GLU A 79 17.55 -12.48 -1.58
CA GLU A 79 18.79 -12.38 -2.36
C GLU A 79 20.02 -12.26 -1.47
N GLN A 80 20.00 -11.39 -0.45
CA GLN A 80 21.12 -11.25 0.48
C GLN A 80 21.39 -12.55 1.23
N LEU A 81 20.36 -13.17 1.78
CA LEU A 81 20.44 -14.43 2.51
C LEU A 81 21.06 -15.56 1.65
N PHE A 82 20.62 -15.71 0.41
CA PHE A 82 21.17 -16.73 -0.48
C PHE A 82 22.60 -16.39 -0.92
N ASN A 83 22.92 -15.11 -1.13
CA ASN A 83 24.27 -14.66 -1.44
C ASN A 83 25.25 -14.94 -0.28
N GLU A 84 24.84 -14.66 0.96
CA GLU A 84 25.62 -14.99 2.16
C GLU A 84 25.86 -16.50 2.28
N ARG A 85 24.82 -17.31 2.09
CA ARG A 85 24.95 -18.78 2.12
C ARG A 85 25.91 -19.27 1.04
N LYS A 86 25.83 -18.73 -0.18
CA LYS A 86 26.79 -19.03 -1.26
C LYS A 86 28.21 -18.67 -0.86
N ALA A 87 28.43 -17.49 -0.27
CA ALA A 87 29.75 -17.06 0.18
C ALA A 87 30.33 -18.00 1.26
N VAL A 88 29.52 -18.41 2.25
CA VAL A 88 29.93 -19.35 3.30
C VAL A 88 30.26 -20.74 2.74
N ILE A 89 29.44 -21.24 1.80
CA ILE A 89 29.69 -22.52 1.14
C ILE A 89 31.01 -22.48 0.36
N ASN A 90 31.20 -21.44 -0.47
CA ASN A 90 32.45 -21.25 -1.22
C ASN A 90 33.65 -21.17 -0.29
N LYS A 91 33.54 -20.42 0.81
CA LYS A 91 34.63 -20.29 1.77
C LYS A 91 34.96 -21.62 2.44
N SER A 92 33.96 -22.43 2.71
CA SER A 92 34.16 -23.74 3.31
C SER A 92 34.88 -24.70 2.35
N PHE A 93 34.57 -24.64 1.05
CA PHE A 93 35.35 -25.35 0.03
C PHE A 93 36.80 -24.85 -0.08
N GLU A 94 37.02 -23.53 -0.05
CA GLU A 94 38.40 -22.98 -0.03
C GLU A 94 39.21 -23.50 1.16
N ILE A 95 38.60 -23.63 2.34
CA ILE A 95 39.24 -24.18 3.54
C ILE A 95 39.58 -25.66 3.35
N ILE A 96 38.67 -26.45 2.77
CA ILE A 96 38.91 -27.86 2.45
C ILE A 96 40.06 -28.00 1.46
N ASP A 97 40.04 -27.23 0.37
CA ASP A 97 41.08 -27.25 -0.65
C ASP A 97 42.45 -26.87 -0.08
N LYS A 98 42.48 -25.89 0.85
CA LYS A 98 43.69 -25.53 1.58
C LYS A 98 44.19 -26.67 2.45
N GLY A 99 43.31 -27.29 3.24
CA GLY A 99 43.67 -28.45 4.07
C GLY A 99 44.17 -29.64 3.26
N LEU A 100 43.59 -29.89 2.08
CA LEU A 100 44.08 -30.92 1.14
C LEU A 100 45.49 -30.62 0.63
N LYS A 101 45.78 -29.36 0.27
CA LYS A 101 47.11 -28.94 -0.20
C LYS A 101 48.17 -29.01 0.90
N GLU A 102 47.80 -28.67 2.13
CA GLU A 102 48.72 -28.62 3.28
C GLU A 102 48.80 -29.95 4.04
N ASN A 103 48.03 -30.96 3.64
CA ASN A 103 47.83 -32.23 4.37
C ASN A 103 47.32 -32.01 5.82
N ASP A 104 46.60 -30.92 6.04
CA ASP A 104 46.06 -30.51 7.32
C ASP A 104 44.63 -31.07 7.49
N LYS A 105 44.52 -32.15 8.26
CA LYS A 105 43.25 -32.82 8.56
C LYS A 105 42.32 -31.97 9.42
N GLU A 106 42.85 -31.05 10.21
CA GLU A 106 42.05 -30.15 11.04
C GLU A 106 41.31 -29.15 10.13
N LEU A 107 42.02 -28.52 9.18
CA LEU A 107 41.41 -27.64 8.20
C LEU A 107 40.33 -28.32 7.37
N ILE A 108 40.58 -29.56 6.90
CA ILE A 108 39.57 -30.33 6.17
C ILE A 108 38.33 -30.55 7.04
N SER A 109 38.52 -30.95 8.30
CA SER A 109 37.42 -31.15 9.25
C SER A 109 36.63 -29.87 9.50
N THR A 110 37.31 -28.74 9.72
CA THR A 110 36.67 -27.43 9.93
C THR A 110 35.82 -27.02 8.73
N GLY A 111 36.35 -27.14 7.51
CA GLY A 111 35.60 -26.82 6.30
C GLY A 111 34.38 -27.73 6.10
N MET A 112 34.51 -29.03 6.38
CA MET A 112 33.40 -29.98 6.32
C MET A 112 32.32 -29.69 7.36
N GLN A 113 32.70 -29.31 8.59
CA GLN A 113 31.76 -28.88 9.63
C GLN A 113 31.02 -27.61 9.22
N GLY A 114 31.72 -26.64 8.64
CA GLY A 114 31.13 -25.41 8.10
C GLY A 114 30.08 -25.70 7.02
N LEU A 115 30.43 -26.55 6.04
CA LEU A 115 29.50 -27.02 5.02
C LEU A 115 28.30 -27.73 5.63
N SER A 116 28.51 -28.69 6.52
CA SER A 116 27.43 -29.45 7.17
C SER A 116 26.46 -28.52 7.91
N LYS A 117 26.97 -27.55 8.66
CA LYS A 117 26.14 -26.58 9.39
C LYS A 117 25.31 -25.70 8.45
N ILE A 118 25.89 -25.19 7.37
CA ILE A 118 25.15 -24.30 6.47
C ILE A 118 24.11 -25.06 5.65
N VAL A 119 24.39 -26.29 5.20
CA VAL A 119 23.42 -27.07 4.40
C VAL A 119 22.31 -27.71 5.25
N SER A 120 22.59 -28.02 6.52
CA SER A 120 21.59 -28.60 7.44
C SER A 120 20.62 -27.57 8.03
N THR A 121 20.97 -26.28 7.98
CA THR A 121 20.13 -25.20 8.51
C THR A 121 19.26 -24.60 7.42
N SER A 122 17.96 -24.42 7.71
CA SER A 122 17.04 -23.75 6.78
C SER A 122 17.50 -22.32 6.52
N PRO A 123 17.52 -21.84 5.25
CA PRO A 123 17.75 -20.43 4.96
C PRO A 123 16.70 -19.55 5.67
N PHE A 124 15.51 -20.09 5.90
CA PHE A 124 14.36 -19.34 6.38
C PHE A 124 14.18 -19.37 7.90
N ALA A 125 15.07 -20.04 8.65
CA ALA A 125 14.94 -20.17 10.10
C ALA A 125 14.84 -18.82 10.84
N ASN A 126 15.48 -17.78 10.29
CA ASN A 126 15.48 -16.44 10.88
C ASN A 126 14.45 -15.49 10.24
N LEU A 127 13.75 -15.90 9.18
CA LEU A 127 12.79 -15.04 8.49
C LEU A 127 11.57 -14.72 9.37
N ASP A 128 11.10 -15.68 10.16
CA ASP A 128 9.96 -15.45 11.05
C ASP A 128 10.23 -14.35 12.09
N GLN A 129 11.46 -14.27 12.60
CA GLN A 129 11.87 -13.19 13.52
C GLN A 129 12.00 -11.85 12.78
N LEU A 130 12.52 -11.88 11.55
CA LEU A 130 12.68 -10.69 10.72
C LEU A 130 11.32 -10.12 10.30
N THR A 131 10.39 -10.94 9.82
CA THR A 131 9.01 -10.56 9.50
C THR A 131 8.32 -9.94 10.71
N LYS A 132 8.43 -10.56 11.89
CA LYS A 132 7.87 -10.00 13.15
C LYS A 132 8.48 -8.66 13.54
N THR A 133 9.75 -8.42 13.21
CA THR A 133 10.45 -7.16 13.51
C THR A 133 10.05 -6.06 12.52
N ILE A 134 9.88 -6.41 11.24
CA ILE A 134 9.45 -5.50 10.16
C ILE A 134 7.97 -5.12 10.32
N GLU A 135 7.09 -6.08 10.59
CA GLU A 135 5.66 -5.84 10.78
C GLU A 135 5.36 -5.19 12.14
N GLY A 136 6.27 -5.35 13.09
CA GLY A 136 6.16 -4.87 14.46
C GLY A 136 6.36 -3.37 14.62
N ASN A 137 6.07 -2.52 13.63
CA ASN A 137 6.08 -1.04 13.71
C ASN A 137 7.33 -0.42 14.40
N ARG A 138 8.44 -1.16 14.46
CA ARG A 138 9.72 -0.73 15.05
C ARG A 138 10.57 -0.25 13.89
N VAL A 139 11.02 1.00 13.99
CA VAL A 139 12.03 1.55 13.09
C VAL A 139 13.24 0.61 13.14
N ILE A 140 13.52 -0.07 12.04
CA ILE A 140 14.76 -0.82 11.87
C ILE A 140 15.83 0.25 11.61
N GLU A 141 16.57 0.61 12.64
CA GLU A 141 17.81 1.39 12.46
C GLU A 141 18.81 0.50 11.72
N ILE A 142 19.25 0.96 10.54
CA ILE A 142 20.29 0.35 9.72
C ILE A 142 21.57 1.16 9.89
#